data_AF-A0A945GRT0-F1
#
_entry.id   AF-A0A945GRT0-F1
#
_cell.length_a   1.000
_cell.length_b   1.000
_cell.length_c   1.000
_cell.angle_alpha   90.00
_cell.angle_beta   90.00
_cell.angle_gamma   90.00
#
_symmetry.space_group_name_H-M   'P 1'
#
loop_
_entity.id
_entity.type
_entity.pdbx_description
1 polymer ?
#
loop_
_entity_poly.entity_id
_entity_poly.type
_entity_poly.pdbx_seq_one_letter_code
_entity_poly.pdbx_strand_id
1 'polypeptide(L)'
;IDPARREERGRRVRGADAYSPPLGWVEEARRAVPAVAVKVSPAIDEGEIPSGCEVEFISAGGQCREGVLYFDRLATVERRATLLPDGHTLQSESGPEVPVAPPGGYIYDPDPAVVRAHLLDELARQLDAWKLDPHIAYLSGDACHSSPFARTYRLLTCLPFHLKRLRRHLLDAGLRPVEIKKRRFPMTPEEVRRRLRIDTGTADTTLILTRLADRPVCLICEKVEQ
;
A
#
# COMPACT_ATOMS: atom_id res chain seq x y z
N ILE A 1 -14.23 -10.10 -18.78
CA ILE A 1 -15.19 -9.00 -19.00
C ILE A 1 -14.71 -7.75 -18.28
N ASP A 2 -15.02 -6.58 -18.80
CA ASP A 2 -14.75 -5.27 -18.18
C ASP A 2 -16.10 -4.53 -18.04
N PRO A 3 -16.86 -4.78 -16.96
CA PRO A 3 -18.19 -4.23 -16.82
C PRO A 3 -18.13 -2.71 -16.65
N ALA A 4 -18.93 -1.99 -17.43
CA ALA A 4 -19.08 -0.55 -17.24
C ALA A 4 -19.70 -0.29 -15.85
N ARG A 5 -19.29 0.81 -15.21
CA ARG A 5 -19.97 1.29 -13.99
C ARG A 5 -21.20 2.11 -14.36
N ARG A 6 -22.35 1.75 -13.79
CA ARG A 6 -23.59 2.51 -13.89
C ARG A 6 -23.40 3.89 -13.24
N GLU A 7 -23.85 4.90 -13.96
CA GLU A 7 -23.93 6.27 -13.48
C GLU A 7 -25.39 6.63 -13.28
N GLU A 8 -25.75 7.14 -12.11
CA GLU A 8 -27.08 7.68 -11.85
C GLU A 8 -26.95 9.19 -11.64
N ARG A 9 -27.62 9.97 -12.50
CA ARG A 9 -27.58 11.46 -12.50
C ARG A 9 -26.16 12.05 -12.43
N GLY A 10 -25.23 11.50 -13.21
CA GLY A 10 -23.84 11.98 -13.29
C GLY A 10 -22.98 11.72 -12.06
N ARG A 11 -23.47 10.92 -11.10
CA ARG A 11 -22.69 10.42 -9.96
C ARG A 11 -22.45 8.92 -10.15
N ARG A 12 -21.19 8.51 -10.02
CA ARG A 12 -20.82 7.09 -10.01
C ARG A 12 -21.48 6.41 -8.82
N VAL A 13 -22.34 5.44 -9.10
CA VAL A 13 -22.91 4.56 -8.06
C VAL A 13 -21.78 3.70 -7.51
N ARG A 14 -21.73 3.53 -6.19
CA ARG A 14 -20.72 2.69 -5.51
C ARG A 14 -21.33 1.32 -5.23
N GLY A 15 -20.52 0.27 -5.38
CA GLY A 15 -20.84 -1.09 -4.97
C GLY A 15 -20.91 -2.12 -6.10
N ALA A 16 -21.13 -3.39 -5.77
CA ALA A 16 -21.16 -4.54 -6.69
C ALA A 16 -22.29 -4.46 -7.73
N ASP A 17 -23.42 -3.86 -7.35
CA ASP A 17 -24.57 -3.64 -8.22
C ASP A 17 -24.39 -2.46 -9.18
N ALA A 18 -23.35 -1.65 -8.96
CA ALA A 18 -22.99 -0.57 -9.87
C ALA A 18 -22.28 -1.08 -11.12
N TYR A 19 -21.89 -2.36 -11.21
CA TYR A 19 -21.37 -2.93 -12.45
C TYR A 19 -22.51 -3.28 -13.41
N SER A 20 -22.25 -3.16 -14.71
CA SER A 20 -23.15 -3.61 -15.77
C SER A 20 -22.39 -4.52 -16.73
N PRO A 21 -22.59 -5.85 -16.67
CA PRO A 21 -23.51 -6.57 -15.76
C PRO A 21 -23.04 -6.52 -14.28
N PRO A 22 -23.95 -6.71 -13.30
CA PRO A 22 -23.58 -6.76 -11.88
C PRO A 22 -22.68 -7.96 -11.58
N LEU A 23 -21.90 -7.90 -10.51
CA LEU A 23 -20.94 -9.00 -10.20
C LEU A 23 -21.62 -10.36 -10.01
N GLY A 24 -22.86 -10.42 -9.54
CA GLY A 24 -23.63 -11.67 -9.43
C GLY A 24 -23.86 -12.38 -10.77
N TRP A 25 -23.78 -11.66 -11.90
CA TRP A 25 -23.87 -12.25 -13.24
C TRP A 25 -22.73 -13.23 -13.55
N VAL A 26 -21.61 -13.14 -12.82
CA VAL A 26 -20.48 -14.06 -12.98
C VAL A 26 -20.90 -15.52 -12.82
N GLU A 27 -21.84 -15.83 -11.94
CA GLU A 27 -22.35 -17.20 -11.75
C GLU A 27 -23.12 -17.73 -12.98
N GLU A 28 -23.73 -16.85 -13.76
CA GLU A 28 -24.31 -17.23 -15.06
C GLU A 28 -23.22 -17.46 -16.11
N ALA A 29 -22.23 -16.57 -16.17
CA ALA A 29 -21.11 -16.68 -17.09
C ALA A 29 -20.31 -17.97 -16.87
N ARG A 30 -20.02 -18.32 -15.61
CA ARG A 30 -19.29 -19.54 -15.22
C ARG A 30 -20.00 -20.84 -15.63
N ARG A 31 -21.34 -20.81 -15.79
CA ARG A 31 -22.11 -21.96 -16.32
C ARG A 31 -22.00 -22.09 -17.84
N ALA A 32 -21.72 -21.00 -18.55
CA ALA A 32 -21.68 -20.97 -20.00
C ALA A 32 -20.27 -21.15 -20.58
N VAL A 33 -19.22 -20.73 -19.84
CA VAL A 33 -17.83 -20.80 -20.31
C VAL A 33 -16.88 -21.36 -19.23
N PRO A 34 -15.82 -22.08 -19.64
CA PRO A 34 -14.93 -22.79 -18.70
C PRO A 34 -13.94 -21.90 -17.93
N ALA A 35 -13.91 -20.60 -18.22
CA ALA A 35 -12.98 -19.65 -17.60
C ALA A 35 -13.56 -18.23 -17.66
N VAL A 36 -13.57 -17.54 -16.52
CA VAL A 36 -14.06 -16.17 -16.41
C VAL A 36 -13.05 -15.32 -15.65
N ALA A 37 -12.74 -14.14 -16.19
CA ALA A 37 -12.03 -13.08 -15.49
C ALA A 37 -12.87 -11.81 -15.53
N VAL A 38 -12.96 -11.10 -14.41
CA VAL A 38 -13.76 -9.88 -14.29
C VAL A 38 -12.90 -8.75 -13.79
N LYS A 39 -12.76 -7.70 -14.60
CA LYS A 39 -12.11 -6.47 -14.16
C LYS A 39 -13.02 -5.75 -13.16
N VAL A 40 -12.45 -5.30 -12.06
CA VAL A 40 -13.10 -4.53 -11.02
C VAL A 40 -12.28 -3.28 -10.69
N SER A 41 -12.91 -2.33 -10.02
CA SER A 41 -12.22 -1.17 -9.51
C SER A 41 -11.21 -1.55 -8.42
N PRO A 42 -10.07 -0.84 -8.31
CA PRO A 42 -9.11 -1.06 -7.23
C PRO A 42 -9.69 -0.72 -5.84
N ALA A 43 -10.81 0.01 -5.81
CA ALA A 43 -11.55 0.39 -4.61
C ALA A 43 -12.87 -0.39 -4.45
N ILE A 44 -12.99 -1.59 -5.04
CA ILE A 44 -14.07 -2.53 -4.71
C ILE A 44 -14.09 -2.77 -3.19
N ASP A 45 -15.27 -2.90 -2.59
CA ASP A 45 -15.37 -3.25 -1.18
C ASP A 45 -14.99 -4.72 -0.96
N GLU A 46 -14.34 -5.04 0.15
CA GLU A 46 -13.89 -6.41 0.42
C GLU A 46 -15.08 -7.38 0.58
N GLY A 47 -16.18 -6.93 1.19
CA GLY A 47 -17.39 -7.73 1.37
C GLY A 47 -18.18 -7.95 0.08
N GLU A 48 -17.83 -7.26 -1.00
CA GLU A 48 -18.44 -7.41 -2.32
C GLU A 48 -17.71 -8.40 -3.23
N ILE A 49 -16.51 -8.84 -2.83
CA ILE A 49 -15.73 -9.81 -3.59
C ILE A 49 -16.37 -11.19 -3.40
N PRO A 50 -16.76 -11.89 -4.49
CA PRO A 50 -17.28 -13.25 -4.40
C PRO A 50 -16.24 -14.22 -3.81
N SER A 51 -16.71 -15.21 -3.04
CA SER A 51 -15.86 -16.30 -2.59
C SER A 51 -15.44 -17.23 -3.73
N GLY A 52 -14.33 -17.94 -3.55
CA GLY A 52 -13.85 -18.93 -4.52
C GLY A 52 -13.28 -18.34 -5.81
N CYS A 53 -12.77 -17.11 -5.76
CA CYS A 53 -12.03 -16.49 -6.85
C CYS A 53 -10.62 -16.08 -6.40
N GLU A 54 -9.69 -16.05 -7.35
CA GLU A 54 -8.41 -15.35 -7.17
C GLU A 54 -8.64 -13.86 -7.33
N VAL A 55 -8.06 -13.05 -6.44
CA VAL A 55 -8.12 -11.59 -6.49
C VAL A 55 -6.73 -11.05 -6.81
N GLU A 56 -6.59 -10.44 -7.97
CA GLU A 56 -5.39 -9.71 -8.36
C GLU A 56 -5.60 -8.21 -8.25
N PHE A 57 -4.63 -7.48 -7.70
CA PHE A 57 -4.55 -6.03 -7.81
C PHE A 57 -3.31 -5.61 -8.60
N ILE A 58 -3.51 -4.67 -9.52
CA ILE A 58 -2.46 -4.28 -10.48
C ILE A 58 -2.08 -2.83 -10.25
N SER A 59 -0.79 -2.59 -10.03
CA SER A 59 -0.20 -1.26 -9.89
C SER A 59 0.49 -0.82 -11.18
N ALA A 60 0.35 0.46 -11.52
CA ALA A 60 1.12 1.09 -12.59
C ALA A 60 1.46 2.54 -12.21
N GLY A 61 2.75 2.87 -12.27
CA GLY A 61 3.26 4.18 -11.84
C GLY A 61 3.10 4.42 -10.33
N GLY A 62 3.21 3.37 -9.51
CA GLY A 62 3.08 3.44 -8.06
C GLY A 62 1.67 3.73 -7.55
N GLN A 63 0.65 3.39 -8.34
CA GLN A 63 -0.76 3.54 -8.02
C GLN A 63 -1.49 2.24 -8.37
N CYS A 64 -2.28 1.70 -7.44
CA CYS A 64 -3.18 0.57 -7.72
C CYS A 64 -4.28 1.04 -8.70
N ARG A 65 -4.25 0.51 -9.93
CA ARG A 65 -5.09 0.96 -11.05
C ARG A 65 -6.36 0.15 -11.19
N GLU A 66 -6.26 -1.16 -10.98
CA GLU A 66 -7.35 -2.10 -11.23
C GLU A 66 -7.25 -3.32 -10.33
N GLY A 67 -8.39 -3.98 -10.15
CA GLY A 67 -8.45 -5.33 -9.62
C GLY A 67 -9.01 -6.27 -10.69
N VAL A 68 -8.64 -7.54 -10.63
CA VAL A 68 -9.20 -8.58 -11.50
C VAL A 68 -9.56 -9.78 -10.64
N LEU A 69 -10.76 -10.30 -10.86
CA LEU A 69 -11.25 -11.52 -10.23
C LEU A 69 -11.15 -12.65 -11.24
N TYR A 70 -10.37 -13.69 -10.94
CA TYR A 70 -10.24 -14.87 -11.78
C TYR A 70 -10.99 -16.04 -11.15
N PHE A 71 -11.73 -16.78 -11.98
CA PHE A 71 -12.57 -17.89 -11.55
C PHE A 71 -12.13 -19.20 -12.22
N ASP A 72 -12.45 -20.30 -11.54
CA ASP A 72 -12.26 -21.66 -12.03
C ASP A 72 -10.81 -21.90 -12.48
N ARG A 73 -10.59 -22.38 -13.71
CA ARG A 73 -9.22 -22.70 -14.20
C ARG A 73 -8.30 -21.48 -14.36
N LEU A 74 -8.82 -20.25 -14.25
CA LEU A 74 -7.97 -19.04 -14.24
C LEU A 74 -7.50 -18.67 -12.83
N ALA A 75 -8.16 -19.17 -11.78
CA ALA A 75 -7.71 -18.99 -10.42
C ALA A 75 -6.60 -20.00 -10.11
N THR A 76 -5.45 -19.49 -9.69
CA THR A 76 -4.21 -20.24 -9.42
C THR A 76 -3.69 -19.99 -8.01
N VAL A 77 -3.99 -18.83 -7.44
CA VAL A 77 -3.69 -18.44 -6.06
C VAL A 77 -4.90 -17.75 -5.45
N GLU A 78 -4.88 -17.43 -4.16
CA GLU A 78 -5.99 -16.69 -3.55
C GLU A 78 -5.87 -15.19 -3.84
N ARG A 79 -4.68 -14.62 -3.65
CA ARG A 79 -4.40 -13.20 -3.85
C ARG A 79 -3.13 -13.00 -4.66
N ARG A 80 -3.14 -11.96 -5.50
CA ARG A 80 -1.98 -11.53 -6.29
C ARG A 80 -1.85 -10.00 -6.29
N ALA A 81 -0.62 -9.50 -6.27
CA ALA A 81 -0.30 -8.13 -6.61
C ALA A 81 0.69 -8.11 -7.77
N THR A 82 0.41 -7.30 -8.80
CA THR A 82 1.24 -7.21 -10.00
C THR A 82 1.65 -5.77 -10.27
N LEU A 83 2.93 -5.55 -10.58
CA LEU A 83 3.50 -4.23 -10.85
C LEU A 83 3.86 -4.10 -12.32
N LEU A 84 3.25 -3.14 -12.99
CA LEU A 84 3.51 -2.78 -14.39
C LEU A 84 4.44 -1.56 -14.49
N PRO A 85 5.29 -1.48 -15.53
CA PRO A 85 5.32 -2.34 -16.72
C PRO A 85 6.13 -3.63 -16.57
N ASP A 86 6.94 -3.77 -15.52
CA ASP A 86 7.95 -4.83 -15.42
C ASP A 86 7.37 -6.24 -15.19
N GLY A 87 6.11 -6.34 -14.78
CA GLY A 87 5.40 -7.61 -14.64
C GLY A 87 5.76 -8.40 -13.37
N HIS A 88 6.35 -7.75 -12.36
CA HIS A 88 6.63 -8.40 -11.09
C HIS A 88 5.33 -8.79 -10.38
N THR A 89 5.22 -10.05 -9.94
CA THR A 89 4.05 -10.56 -9.21
C THR A 89 4.40 -11.06 -7.82
N LEU A 90 3.64 -10.65 -6.81
CA LEU A 90 3.64 -11.23 -5.48
C LEU A 90 2.33 -12.00 -5.29
N GLN A 91 2.38 -13.19 -4.71
CA GLN A 91 1.24 -14.09 -4.58
C GLN A 91 1.07 -14.52 -3.13
N SER A 92 -0.17 -14.81 -2.73
CA SER A 92 -0.49 -15.37 -1.42
C SER A 92 0.18 -16.73 -1.25
N GLU A 93 0.86 -16.93 -0.13
CA GLU A 93 1.49 -18.20 0.23
C GLU A 93 1.20 -18.50 1.71
N SER A 94 0.96 -19.76 2.04
CA SER A 94 0.81 -20.16 3.43
C SER A 94 2.10 -19.92 4.20
N GLY A 95 2.01 -19.23 5.33
CA GLY A 95 3.16 -18.93 6.18
C GLY A 95 2.72 -18.43 7.55
N PRO A 96 3.67 -18.32 8.49
CA PRO A 96 3.38 -17.73 9.78
C PRO A 96 3.01 -16.25 9.62
N GLU A 97 2.16 -15.76 10.53
CA GLU A 97 1.93 -14.33 10.66
C GLU A 97 3.22 -13.62 11.01
N VAL A 98 3.40 -12.43 10.44
CA VAL A 98 4.59 -11.62 10.70
C VAL A 98 4.37 -10.80 11.97
N PRO A 99 5.37 -10.73 12.87
CA PRO A 99 5.23 -10.01 14.13
C PRO A 99 5.04 -8.51 13.90
N VAL A 100 4.56 -7.85 14.96
CA VAL A 100 4.59 -6.39 15.09
C VAL A 100 5.71 -6.03 16.05
N ALA A 101 6.63 -5.16 15.63
CA ALA A 101 7.75 -4.75 16.45
C ALA A 101 8.13 -3.27 16.19
N PRO A 102 8.90 -2.64 17.10
CA PRO A 102 9.36 -1.27 16.93
C PRO A 102 10.16 -1.06 15.63
N PRO A 103 10.33 0.19 15.16
CA PRO A 103 11.14 0.48 13.99
C PRO A 103 12.60 -0.01 14.14
N GLY A 104 13.08 -0.76 13.14
CA GLY A 104 14.48 -1.16 12.97
C GLY A 104 15.28 -0.15 12.14
N GLY A 105 16.38 -0.60 11.52
CA GLY A 105 17.26 0.24 10.70
C GLY A 105 16.64 0.71 9.37
N TYR A 106 15.66 -0.02 8.86
CA TYR A 106 15.03 0.24 7.56
C TYR A 106 13.51 0.22 7.66
N ILE A 107 12.87 1.09 6.87
CA ILE A 107 11.42 1.21 6.70
C ILE A 107 11.07 0.89 5.25
N TYR A 108 10.07 0.06 5.05
CA TYR A 108 9.55 -0.27 3.74
C TYR A 108 8.14 0.31 3.58
N ASP A 109 7.91 1.01 2.48
CA ASP A 109 6.62 1.53 2.00
C ASP A 109 6.12 0.64 0.86
N PRO A 110 5.30 -0.39 1.15
CA PRO A 110 4.78 -1.31 0.16
C PRO A 110 3.92 -0.61 -0.88
N ASP A 111 3.97 -1.13 -2.11
CA ASP A 111 3.15 -0.66 -3.22
C ASP A 111 1.65 -0.80 -2.91
N PRO A 112 0.79 0.15 -3.33
CA PRO A 112 -0.64 0.09 -3.08
C PRO A 112 -1.34 -1.20 -3.54
N ALA A 113 -0.86 -1.89 -4.58
CA ALA A 113 -1.42 -3.18 -5.00
C ALA A 113 -1.13 -4.28 -3.98
N VAL A 114 0.08 -4.33 -3.40
CA VAL A 114 0.43 -5.27 -2.32
C VAL A 114 -0.48 -5.05 -1.12
N VAL A 115 -0.64 -3.79 -0.72
CA VAL A 115 -1.51 -3.42 0.41
C VAL A 115 -2.95 -3.81 0.14
N ARG A 116 -3.46 -3.53 -1.07
CA ARG A 116 -4.85 -3.81 -1.45
C ARG A 116 -5.12 -5.32 -1.60
N ALA A 117 -4.12 -6.11 -2.00
CA ALA A 117 -4.18 -7.56 -2.11
C ALA A 117 -4.01 -8.28 -0.76
N HIS A 118 -3.78 -7.54 0.34
CA HIS A 118 -3.48 -8.08 1.67
C HIS A 118 -2.20 -8.92 1.74
N LEU A 119 -1.23 -8.66 0.87
CA LEU A 119 0.01 -9.42 0.75
C LEU A 119 1.17 -8.86 1.58
N LEU A 120 0.84 -8.22 2.71
CA LEU A 120 1.82 -7.53 3.54
C LEU A 120 2.72 -8.53 4.29
N ASP A 121 2.15 -9.66 4.72
CA ASP A 121 2.89 -10.72 5.41
C ASP A 121 3.84 -11.45 4.46
N GLU A 122 3.41 -11.75 3.23
CA GLU A 122 4.23 -12.35 2.18
C GLU A 122 5.45 -11.47 1.87
N LEU A 123 5.20 -10.17 1.65
CA LEU A 123 6.28 -9.22 1.39
C LEU A 123 7.24 -9.11 2.56
N ALA A 124 6.72 -9.09 3.79
CA ALA A 124 7.57 -9.00 4.97
C ALA A 124 8.44 -10.24 5.16
N ARG A 125 7.93 -11.45 4.89
CA ARG A 125 8.73 -12.68 4.90
C ARG A 125 9.84 -12.66 3.83
N GLN A 126 9.57 -12.13 2.63
CA GLN A 126 10.59 -12.00 1.58
C GLN A 126 11.71 -11.00 1.95
N LEU A 127 11.39 -10.00 2.75
CA LEU A 127 12.31 -8.93 3.17
C LEU A 127 12.98 -9.19 4.52
N ASP A 128 12.71 -10.31 5.18
CA ASP A 128 13.08 -10.57 6.59
C ASP A 128 12.68 -9.38 7.51
N ALA A 129 11.44 -8.92 7.34
CA ALA A 129 10.89 -7.72 7.94
C ALA A 129 9.67 -8.02 8.83
N TRP A 130 9.25 -7.01 9.61
CA TRP A 130 8.07 -7.05 10.47
C TRP A 130 7.13 -5.87 10.24
N LYS A 131 5.88 -5.96 10.71
CA LYS A 131 4.91 -4.87 10.65
C LYS A 131 5.23 -3.81 11.71
N LEU A 132 5.15 -2.53 11.35
CA LEU A 132 5.33 -1.45 12.33
C LEU A 132 4.14 -1.28 13.28
N ASP A 133 2.93 -1.51 12.78
CA ASP A 133 1.67 -1.44 13.53
C ASP A 133 0.63 -2.27 12.76
N PRO A 134 -0.28 -2.99 13.43
CA PRO A 134 -1.28 -3.82 12.76
C PRO A 134 -2.23 -3.04 11.84
N HIS A 135 -2.34 -1.72 12.02
CA HIS A 135 -3.28 -0.88 11.28
C HIS A 135 -2.62 0.05 10.26
N ILE A 136 -1.30 -0.07 10.05
CA ILE A 136 -0.58 0.69 9.02
C ILE A 136 0.22 -0.27 8.15
N ALA A 137 0.14 -0.10 6.84
CA ALA A 137 0.80 -1.03 5.92
C ALA A 137 2.32 -0.78 5.76
N TYR A 138 3.02 -0.32 6.79
CA TYR A 138 4.48 -0.14 6.75
C TYR A 138 5.18 -1.35 7.37
N LEU A 139 6.28 -1.76 6.75
CA LEU A 139 7.16 -2.78 7.29
C LEU A 139 8.47 -2.16 7.77
N SER A 140 9.22 -2.90 8.58
CA SER A 140 10.54 -2.50 9.06
C SER A 140 11.44 -3.71 9.23
N GLY A 141 12.74 -3.52 9.10
CA GLY A 141 13.75 -4.56 9.28
C GLY A 141 15.08 -3.97 9.73
N ASP A 142 15.99 -4.81 10.20
CA ASP A 142 17.33 -4.38 10.62
C ASP A 142 18.32 -4.27 9.46
N ALA A 143 18.16 -5.10 8.43
CA ALA A 143 18.98 -5.12 7.24
C ALA A 143 18.27 -4.48 6.03
N CYS A 144 19.07 -3.98 5.09
CA CYS A 144 18.58 -3.43 3.85
C CYS A 144 18.32 -4.54 2.83
N HIS A 145 17.05 -4.75 2.48
CA HIS A 145 16.65 -5.64 1.40
C HIS A 145 15.92 -4.86 0.31
N SER A 146 16.30 -5.07 -0.95
CA SER A 146 15.61 -4.46 -2.08
C SER A 146 14.42 -5.31 -2.52
N SER A 147 13.30 -4.67 -2.85
CA SER A 147 12.16 -5.34 -3.47
C SER A 147 11.46 -4.39 -4.43
N PRO A 148 10.99 -4.87 -5.61
CA PRO A 148 10.17 -4.05 -6.50
C PRO A 148 8.82 -3.69 -5.85
N PHE A 149 8.38 -4.48 -4.87
CA PHE A 149 7.09 -4.34 -4.19
C PHE A 149 7.07 -3.30 -3.06
N ALA A 150 8.22 -2.70 -2.72
CA ALA A 150 8.29 -1.66 -1.70
C ALA A 150 9.39 -0.64 -1.97
N ARG A 151 9.11 0.63 -1.68
CA ARG A 151 10.15 1.65 -1.57
C ARG A 151 10.86 1.49 -0.23
N THR A 152 12.19 1.56 -0.25
CA THR A 152 13.03 1.35 0.93
C THR A 152 13.58 2.67 1.44
N TYR A 153 13.56 2.85 2.75
CA TYR A 153 14.12 4.02 3.43
C TYR A 153 15.00 3.57 4.59
N ARG A 154 16.17 4.17 4.74
CA ARG A 154 17.02 4.02 5.91
C ARG A 154 16.49 4.93 7.01
N LEU A 155 16.17 4.38 8.18
CA LEU A 155 15.70 5.17 9.32
C LEU A 155 16.87 5.94 9.93
N LEU A 156 16.75 7.27 9.99
CA LEU A 156 17.71 8.13 10.68
C LEU A 156 17.28 8.35 12.12
N THR A 157 15.99 8.62 12.34
CA THR A 157 15.45 8.90 13.67
C THR A 157 13.95 8.66 13.71
N CYS A 158 13.46 8.04 14.79
CA CYS A 158 12.04 7.93 15.11
C CYS A 158 11.72 8.82 16.33
N LEU A 159 10.75 9.73 16.19
CA LEU A 159 10.39 10.68 17.24
C LEU A 159 8.86 10.72 17.43
N PRO A 160 8.36 10.87 18.68
CA PRO A 160 6.98 11.30 18.90
C PRO A 160 6.71 12.61 18.15
N PHE A 161 5.57 12.71 17.47
CA PHE A 161 5.29 13.87 16.65
C PHE A 161 4.98 15.10 17.52
N HIS A 162 5.91 16.05 17.48
CA HIS A 162 5.69 17.40 18.00
C HIS A 162 6.38 18.40 17.09
N LEU A 163 5.57 19.20 16.37
CA LEU A 163 6.05 20.06 15.29
C LEU A 163 7.27 20.92 15.65
N LYS A 164 7.27 21.56 16.83
CA LYS A 164 8.42 22.37 17.28
C LYS A 164 9.70 21.55 17.48
N ARG A 165 9.57 20.32 18.01
CA ARG A 165 10.72 19.43 18.26
C ARG A 165 11.25 18.87 16.96
N LEU A 166 10.35 18.47 16.05
CA LEU A 166 10.69 18.04 14.69
C LEU A 166 11.44 19.14 13.93
N ARG A 167 10.88 20.36 13.87
CA ARG A 167 11.52 21.49 13.18
C ARG A 167 12.93 21.76 13.73
N ARG A 168 13.08 21.78 15.06
CA ARG A 168 14.39 21.98 15.70
C ARG A 168 15.37 20.87 15.31
N HIS A 169 14.97 19.61 15.43
CA HIS A 169 15.83 18.48 15.09
C HIS A 169 16.29 18.52 13.62
N LEU A 170 15.37 18.82 12.68
CA LEU A 170 15.72 18.95 11.27
C LEU A 170 16.74 20.07 11.01
N LEU A 171 16.57 21.24 11.64
CA LEU A 171 17.52 22.36 11.51
C LEU A 171 18.88 22.03 12.13
N ASP A 172 18.89 21.50 13.35
CA ASP A 172 20.13 21.17 14.07
C ASP A 172 20.97 20.12 13.32
N ALA A 173 20.30 19.17 12.66
CA ALA A 173 20.94 18.12 11.86
C ALA A 173 21.15 18.50 10.38
N GLY A 174 20.77 19.71 9.95
CA GLY A 174 20.89 20.15 8.55
C GLY A 174 20.01 19.36 7.57
N LEU A 175 18.92 18.74 8.03
CA LEU A 175 18.06 17.88 7.22
C LEU A 175 16.95 18.67 6.53
N ARG A 176 16.88 18.55 5.20
CA ARG A 176 15.83 19.14 4.36
C ARG A 176 14.75 18.10 4.04
N PRO A 177 13.50 18.28 4.50
CA PRO A 177 12.41 17.35 4.17
C PRO A 177 11.87 17.59 2.76
N VAL A 178 12.37 16.83 1.78
CA VAL A 178 11.95 16.95 0.37
C VAL A 178 10.66 16.18 0.08
N GLU A 179 10.43 15.08 0.79
CA GLU A 179 9.21 14.28 0.69
C GLU A 179 8.55 14.15 2.06
N ILE A 180 7.21 14.24 2.09
CA ILE A 180 6.42 14.01 3.30
C ILE A 180 5.30 13.04 2.94
N LYS A 181 5.32 11.86 3.57
CA LYS A 181 4.30 10.83 3.44
C LYS A 181 3.44 10.79 4.71
N LYS A 182 2.20 10.30 4.56
CA LYS A 182 1.34 10.02 5.71
C LYS A 182 0.59 8.70 5.58
N ARG A 183 0.38 8.01 6.71
CA ARG A 183 -0.62 6.93 6.86
C ARG A 183 -1.26 7.02 8.23
N ARG A 184 -2.60 7.05 8.29
CA ARG A 184 -3.39 7.18 9.53
C ARG A 184 -2.93 8.34 10.43
N PHE A 185 -2.64 9.49 9.82
CA PHE A 185 -2.14 10.69 10.50
C PHE A 185 -3.10 11.89 10.33
N PRO A 186 -3.33 12.71 11.38
CA PRO A 186 -4.37 13.75 11.36
C PRO A 186 -4.05 14.96 10.46
N MET A 187 -2.77 15.30 10.31
CA MET A 187 -2.35 16.42 9.45
C MET A 187 -2.04 15.96 8.03
N THR A 188 -2.26 16.83 7.04
CA THR A 188 -1.83 16.55 5.66
C THR A 188 -0.33 16.83 5.46
N PRO A 189 0.32 16.21 4.47
CA PRO A 189 1.70 16.52 4.11
C PRO A 189 1.94 18.01 3.85
N GLU A 190 1.01 18.69 3.17
CA GLU A 190 1.09 20.10 2.81
C GLU A 190 0.95 21.02 4.03
N GLU A 191 0.10 20.66 5.00
CA GLU A 191 -0.01 21.37 6.27
C GLU A 191 1.30 21.27 7.06
N VAL A 192 1.89 20.07 7.12
CA VAL A 192 3.17 19.86 7.79
C VAL A 192 4.28 20.64 7.08
N ARG A 193 4.38 20.57 5.75
CA ARG A 193 5.36 21.34 4.96
C ARG A 193 5.23 22.85 5.22
N ARG A 194 4.02 23.41 5.12
CA ARG A 194 3.75 24.85 5.37
C ARG A 194 4.11 25.30 6.78
N ARG A 195 3.95 24.43 7.77
CA ARG A 195 4.29 24.71 9.17
C ARG A 195 5.76 24.46 9.48
N LEU A 196 6.39 23.50 8.80
CA LEU A 196 7.81 23.22 8.95
C LEU A 196 8.66 24.33 8.37
N ARG A 197 8.32 24.95 7.23
CA ARG A 197 9.08 26.06 6.60
C ARG A 197 10.60 25.83 6.60
N ILE A 198 11.02 24.68 6.07
CA ILE A 198 12.42 24.30 5.88
C ILE A 198 12.55 23.94 4.41
N ASP A 199 13.22 24.81 3.66
CA ASP A 199 13.41 24.65 2.21
C ASP A 199 14.90 24.47 1.84
N THR A 200 15.79 24.54 2.85
CA THR A 200 17.24 24.40 2.72
C THR A 200 17.76 23.41 3.76
N GLY A 201 18.90 22.80 3.46
CA GLY A 201 19.60 21.84 4.31
C GLY A 201 20.78 21.23 3.56
N THR A 202 21.62 20.51 4.27
CA THR A 202 22.80 19.82 3.74
C THR A 202 22.48 18.41 3.23
N ALA A 203 21.38 17.80 3.69
CA ALA A 203 20.96 16.47 3.27
C ALA A 203 19.44 16.37 3.08
N ASP A 204 19.02 15.69 2.01
CA ASP A 204 17.61 15.46 1.70
C ASP A 204 17.04 14.29 2.50
N THR A 205 15.82 14.45 2.99
CA THR A 205 15.13 13.45 3.81
C THR A 205 13.67 13.29 3.42
N THR A 206 13.13 12.11 3.74
CA THR A 206 11.71 11.79 3.68
C THR A 206 11.15 11.72 5.09
N LEU A 207 10.06 12.44 5.33
CA LEU A 207 9.29 12.33 6.57
C LEU A 207 8.12 11.37 6.39
N ILE A 208 8.08 10.30 7.18
CA ILE A 208 6.92 9.41 7.23
C ILE A 208 6.15 9.71 8.51
N LEU A 209 4.95 10.26 8.34
CA LEU A 209 4.03 10.62 9.42
C LEU A 209 3.02 9.50 9.64
N THR A 210 3.03 8.88 10.82
CA THR A 210 2.13 7.76 11.09
C THR A 210 1.78 7.63 12.58
N ARG A 211 1.09 6.55 12.94
CA ARG A 211 0.78 6.20 14.33
C ARG A 211 1.37 4.83 14.63
N LEU A 212 2.07 4.74 15.75
CA LEU A 212 2.54 3.47 16.31
C LEU A 212 1.88 3.30 17.68
N ALA A 213 1.13 2.22 17.87
CA ALA A 213 0.30 2.00 19.06
C ALA A 213 -0.56 3.25 19.37
N ASP A 214 -1.28 3.72 18.35
CA ASP A 214 -2.12 4.93 18.35
C ASP A 214 -1.45 6.28 18.66
N ARG A 215 -0.13 6.30 18.88
CA ARG A 215 0.62 7.54 19.14
C ARG A 215 1.17 8.13 17.84
N PRO A 216 0.91 9.42 17.55
CA PRO A 216 1.50 10.10 16.41
C PRO A 216 3.03 10.11 16.48
N VAL A 217 3.70 9.64 15.44
CA VAL A 217 5.16 9.64 15.30
C VAL A 217 5.60 10.21 13.95
N CYS A 218 6.84 10.66 13.90
CA CYS A 218 7.56 11.00 12.67
C CYS A 218 8.77 10.09 12.55
N LEU A 219 8.87 9.37 11.43
CA LEU A 219 10.10 8.68 11.03
C LEU A 219 10.82 9.59 10.04
N ILE A 220 12.03 9.99 10.39
CA ILE A 220 12.93 10.76 9.53
C ILE A 220 13.83 9.75 8.83
N CYS A 221 13.73 9.69 7.52
CA CYS A 221 14.39 8.65 6.75
C CYS A 221 15.17 9.23 5.57
N GLU A 222 16.19 8.51 5.14
CA GLU A 222 16.85 8.70 3.86
C GLU A 222 16.30 7.69 2.87
N LYS A 223 16.02 8.13 1.64
CA LYS A 223 15.54 7.21 0.59
C LYS A 223 16.72 6.38 0.11
N VAL A 224 16.56 5.06 0.08
CA VAL A 224 17.55 4.15 -0.51
C VAL A 224 17.29 4.08 -2.01
N GLU A 225 18.31 4.31 -2.82
CA GLU A 225 18.23 4.12 -4.28
C GLU A 225 18.12 2.62 -4.58
N GLN A 226 17.17 2.27 -5.44
CA GLN A 226 16.86 0.90 -5.88
C GLN A 226 17.14 0.77 -7.37
#